data_AF-A0A916CFK0-F1
#
_entry.id   AF-A0A916CFK0-F1
#
_cell.length_a   1.000
_cell.length_b   1.000
_cell.length_c   1.000
_cell.angle_alpha   90.00
_cell.angle_beta   90.00
_cell.angle_gamma   90.00
#
_symmetry.space_group_name_H-M   'P 1'
#
loop_
_entity.id
_entity.type
_entity.pdbx_description
1 polymer ?
#
loop_
_entity_poly.entity_id
_entity_poly.type
_entity_poly.pdbx_seq_one_letter_code
_entity_poly.pdbx_strand_id
1 'polypeptide(L)'
;MADVPLSPAELEALAEFLRGIPLFANLRTTDLDALVRVASKEEYPAGSILYRQSDADNSLYIIYDGTIELNHIDPQGAPNDVGTRGPGDWLGESSALLGEPHDVTASAVTPTTALVFTRDDFKTLFAADAGFRGRLSPKDENARKINSPQFGWQAADESVVVFTREHPWSLVRAAILPIGLMVLAIVLAILAGQLAAPLGWIVGGLAAVLFLGAVG
;
A
#
# COMPACT_ATOMS: atom_id res chain seq x y z
N MET A 1 25.94 5.68 25.07
CA MET A 1 26.64 4.49 24.57
C MET A 1 27.61 4.99 23.51
N ALA A 2 28.91 4.76 23.65
CA ALA A 2 29.89 5.37 22.75
C ALA A 2 29.72 4.77 21.35
N ASP A 3 29.51 5.65 20.37
CA ASP A 3 29.47 5.35 18.94
C ASP A 3 30.88 4.89 18.52
N VAL A 4 31.17 3.60 18.67
CA VAL A 4 32.42 3.01 18.20
C VAL A 4 32.27 2.91 16.69
N PRO A 5 33.06 3.67 15.90
CA PRO A 5 32.94 3.61 14.45
C PRO A 5 33.24 2.19 13.99
N LEU A 6 32.30 1.62 13.23
CA LEU A 6 32.43 0.28 12.64
C LEU A 6 33.76 0.17 11.88
N SER A 7 34.48 -0.91 12.08
CA SER A 7 35.72 -1.17 11.38
C SER A 7 35.48 -1.34 9.87
N PRO A 8 36.47 -1.08 8.99
CA PRO A 8 36.30 -1.25 7.55
C PRO A 8 35.79 -2.63 7.13
N ALA A 9 36.22 -3.68 7.84
CA ALA A 9 35.78 -5.06 7.58
C ALA A 9 34.31 -5.29 7.98
N GLU A 10 33.84 -4.66 9.06
CA GLU A 10 32.43 -4.72 9.47
C GLU A 10 31.53 -3.97 8.49
N LEU A 11 31.98 -2.83 7.97
CA LEU A 11 31.27 -2.08 6.93
C LEU A 11 31.10 -2.92 5.65
N GLU A 12 32.16 -3.60 5.22
CA GLU A 12 32.12 -4.47 4.04
C GLU A 12 31.20 -5.68 4.23
N ALA A 13 31.27 -6.33 5.40
CA ALA A 13 30.37 -7.42 5.75
C ALA A 13 28.90 -6.96 5.80
N LEU A 14 28.64 -5.75 6.31
CA LEU A 14 27.29 -5.18 6.34
C LEU A 14 26.78 -4.85 4.94
N ALA A 15 27.63 -4.30 4.08
CA ALA A 15 27.27 -4.00 2.70
C ALA A 15 26.87 -5.28 1.95
N GLU A 16 27.60 -6.38 2.15
CA GLU A 16 27.28 -7.67 1.55
C GLU A 16 25.98 -8.26 2.12
N PHE A 17 25.76 -8.15 3.43
CA PHE A 17 24.49 -8.55 4.05
C PHE A 17 23.31 -7.77 3.47
N LEU A 18 23.41 -6.44 3.40
CA LEU A 18 22.36 -5.56 2.86
C LEU A 18 22.10 -5.84 1.38
N ARG A 19 23.14 -6.17 0.60
CA ARG A 19 23.00 -6.55 -0.82
C ARG A 19 22.10 -7.78 -1.01
N GLY A 20 22.09 -8.71 -0.05
CA GLY A 20 21.23 -9.89 -0.07
C GLY A 20 19.74 -9.60 0.17
N ILE A 21 19.39 -8.39 0.62
CA ILE A 21 18.02 -8.02 0.96
C ILE A 21 17.30 -7.48 -0.29
N PRO A 22 16.12 -8.01 -0.64
CA PRO A 22 15.37 -7.57 -1.82
C PRO A 22 15.16 -6.05 -1.92
N LEU A 23 14.92 -5.37 -0.79
CA LEU A 23 14.77 -3.92 -0.74
C LEU A 23 15.95 -3.15 -1.35
N PHE A 24 17.16 -3.70 -1.23
CA PHE A 24 18.41 -3.07 -1.65
C PHE A 24 19.05 -3.75 -2.87
N ALA A 25 18.40 -4.75 -3.46
CA ALA A 25 18.98 -5.58 -4.52
C ALA A 25 19.42 -4.79 -5.77
N ASN A 26 18.79 -3.65 -6.04
CA ASN A 26 19.09 -2.80 -7.19
C ASN A 26 20.04 -1.63 -6.86
N LEU A 27 20.54 -1.54 -5.62
CA LEU A 27 21.52 -0.53 -5.21
C LEU A 27 22.92 -0.84 -5.78
N ARG A 28 23.64 0.21 -6.19
CA ARG A 28 25.04 0.10 -6.60
C ARG A 28 25.93 -0.10 -5.38
N THR A 29 27.16 -0.56 -5.58
CA THR A 29 28.15 -0.67 -4.49
C THR A 29 28.34 0.66 -3.75
N THR A 30 28.43 1.78 -4.49
CA THR A 30 28.56 3.11 -3.87
C THR A 30 27.32 3.52 -3.05
N ASP A 31 26.14 3.04 -3.43
CA ASP A 31 24.89 3.30 -2.70
C ASP A 31 24.88 2.49 -1.39
N LEU A 32 25.30 1.22 -1.44
CA LEU A 32 25.44 0.37 -0.25
C LEU A 32 26.50 0.91 0.71
N ASP A 33 27.63 1.38 0.20
CA ASP A 33 28.68 1.99 1.02
C ASP A 33 28.17 3.23 1.75
N ALA A 34 27.33 4.04 1.09
CA ALA A 34 26.71 5.21 1.72
C ALA A 34 25.65 4.79 2.75
N LEU A 35 24.85 3.77 2.44
CA LEU A 35 23.81 3.24 3.32
C LEU A 35 24.41 2.67 4.62
N VAL A 36 25.43 1.84 4.53
CA VAL A 36 26.10 1.24 5.70
C VAL A 36 26.68 2.30 6.64
N ARG A 37 27.13 3.45 6.11
CA ARG A 37 27.69 4.56 6.91
C ARG A 37 26.67 5.29 7.76
N VAL A 38 25.39 5.24 7.39
CA VAL A 38 24.29 5.86 8.13
C VAL A 38 23.49 4.82 8.94
N ALA A 39 23.87 3.54 8.87
CA ALA A 39 23.21 2.48 9.61
C ALA A 39 23.54 2.58 11.11
N SER A 40 22.52 2.65 11.97
CA SER A 40 22.68 2.44 13.41
C SER A 40 22.49 0.95 13.73
N LYS A 41 23.41 0.34 14.47
CA LYS A 41 23.25 -1.04 14.94
C LYS A 41 22.71 -1.02 16.36
N GLU A 42 21.53 -1.59 16.54
CA GLU A 42 20.82 -1.59 17.81
C GLU A 42 20.56 -3.01 18.31
N GLU A 43 20.70 -3.22 19.62
CA GLU A 43 20.53 -4.50 20.28
C GLU A 43 19.31 -4.47 21.21
N TYR A 44 18.47 -5.49 21.07
CA TYR A 44 17.18 -5.63 21.70
C TYR A 44 17.15 -6.93 22.50
N PRO A 45 17.05 -6.88 23.83
CA PRO A 45 16.85 -8.09 24.65
C PRO A 45 15.55 -8.81 24.28
N ALA A 46 15.45 -10.11 24.56
CA ALA A 46 14.20 -10.84 24.42
C ALA A 46 13.08 -10.19 25.26
N GLY A 47 11.89 -10.08 24.70
CA GLY A 47 10.72 -9.42 25.27
C GLY A 47 10.70 -7.89 25.12
N SER A 48 11.75 -7.27 24.57
CA SER A 48 11.75 -5.83 24.30
C SER A 48 10.93 -5.49 23.06
N ILE A 49 10.47 -4.24 22.99
CA ILE A 49 9.70 -3.72 21.86
C ILE A 49 10.60 -2.80 21.06
N LEU A 50 10.68 -3.03 19.75
CA LEU A 50 11.44 -2.20 18.84
C LEU A 50 10.66 -0.90 18.59
N TYR A 51 9.39 -1.04 18.23
CA TYR A 51 8.45 0.05 18.05
C TYR A 51 7.02 -0.46 18.23
N ARG A 52 6.08 0.44 18.52
CA ARG A 52 4.65 0.14 18.64
C ARG A 52 3.89 0.59 17.40
N GLN A 53 2.75 -0.05 17.17
CA GLN A 53 1.79 0.42 16.19
C GLN A 53 1.41 1.88 16.49
N SER A 54 1.30 2.67 15.43
CA SER A 54 1.05 4.11 15.45
C SER A 54 2.19 4.97 16.01
N ASP A 55 3.34 4.39 16.37
CA ASP A 55 4.53 5.19 16.66
C ASP A 55 5.03 5.88 15.39
N ALA A 56 5.52 7.12 15.55
CA ALA A 56 6.00 7.97 14.48
C ALA A 56 7.52 8.18 14.56
N ASP A 57 8.27 7.13 14.87
CA ASP A 57 9.75 7.18 14.90
C ASP A 57 10.36 7.32 13.49
N ASN A 58 9.57 7.10 12.44
CA ASN A 58 9.94 7.21 11.03
C ASN A 58 11.19 6.39 10.67
N SER A 59 11.34 5.20 11.23
CA SER A 59 12.54 4.37 11.09
C SER A 59 12.27 3.05 10.37
N LEU A 60 13.25 2.62 9.58
CA LEU A 60 13.30 1.31 8.94
C LEU A 60 14.21 0.41 9.77
N TYR A 61 13.73 -0.79 10.06
CA TYR A 61 14.45 -1.81 10.80
C TYR A 61 14.77 -2.99 9.89
N ILE A 62 16.04 -3.37 9.83
CA ILE A 62 16.51 -4.60 9.18
C ILE A 62 16.95 -5.57 10.27
N ILE A 63 16.38 -6.77 10.29
CA ILE A 63 16.77 -7.76 11.29
C ILE A 63 18.11 -8.37 10.85
N TYR A 64 19.16 -8.13 11.63
CA TYR A 64 20.50 -8.66 11.37
C TYR A 64 20.68 -10.05 12.01
N ASP A 65 20.16 -10.22 13.22
CA ASP A 65 20.14 -11.49 13.96
C ASP A 65 18.95 -11.54 14.92
N GLY A 66 18.45 -12.73 15.23
CA GLY A 66 17.32 -12.94 16.16
C GLY A 66 15.97 -13.11 15.48
N THR A 67 14.89 -12.99 16.27
CA THR A 67 13.51 -13.21 15.82
C THR A 67 12.58 -12.15 16.43
N ILE A 68 11.79 -11.53 15.56
CA ILE A 68 10.77 -10.54 15.90
C ILE A 68 9.38 -11.13 15.66
N GLU A 69 8.44 -10.82 16.53
CA GLU A 69 7.01 -11.05 16.35
C GLU A 69 6.32 -9.72 16.00
N LEU A 70 5.35 -9.77 15.09
CA LEU A 70 4.57 -8.63 14.66
C LEU A 70 3.11 -8.80 15.07
N ASN A 71 2.58 -7.80 15.77
CA ASN A 71 1.19 -7.79 16.24
C ASN A 71 0.47 -6.52 15.76
N HIS A 72 -0.72 -6.66 15.21
CA HIS A 72 -1.60 -5.56 14.82
C HIS A 72 -2.82 -5.49 15.74
N ILE A 73 -3.18 -4.32 16.22
CA ILE A 73 -4.42 -4.08 16.95
C ILE A 73 -5.43 -3.49 15.98
N ASP A 74 -6.57 -4.18 15.81
CA ASP A 74 -7.64 -3.72 14.94
C ASP A 74 -8.40 -2.50 15.53
N PRO A 75 -9.28 -1.84 14.76
CA PRO A 75 -10.06 -0.70 15.26
C PRO A 75 -11.01 -1.04 16.43
N GLN A 76 -11.29 -2.31 16.68
CA GLN A 76 -12.10 -2.80 17.79
C GLN A 76 -11.24 -3.12 19.03
N GLY A 77 -9.91 -2.97 18.93
CA GLY A 77 -8.95 -3.22 19.99
C GLY A 77 -8.51 -4.68 20.11
N ALA A 78 -8.88 -5.56 19.17
CA ALA A 78 -8.47 -6.96 19.19
C ALA A 78 -7.06 -7.14 18.59
N PRO A 79 -6.16 -7.88 19.26
CA PRO A 79 -4.85 -8.20 18.71
C PRO A 79 -4.96 -9.26 17.62
N ASN A 80 -4.23 -9.06 16.54
CA ASN A 80 -4.08 -9.96 15.41
C ASN A 80 -2.59 -10.24 15.17
N ASP A 81 -2.22 -11.51 15.17
CA ASP A 81 -0.85 -11.95 14.88
C ASP A 81 -0.57 -11.82 13.38
N VAL A 82 0.42 -11.00 13.03
CA VAL A 82 0.87 -10.76 11.66
C VAL A 82 2.01 -11.73 11.27
N GLY A 83 2.57 -12.42 12.27
CA GLY A 83 3.60 -13.44 12.15
C GLY A 83 4.98 -12.94 12.57
N THR A 84 5.97 -13.83 12.38
CA THR A 84 7.35 -13.59 12.82
C THR A 84 8.28 -13.18 11.68
N ARG A 85 9.38 -12.52 12.01
CA ARG A 85 10.43 -12.06 11.09
C ARG A 85 11.80 -12.42 11.63
N GLY A 86 12.71 -12.78 10.73
CA GLY A 86 14.05 -13.23 11.05
C GLY A 86 15.13 -12.47 10.28
N PRO A 87 16.38 -12.95 10.33
CA PRO A 87 17.50 -12.27 9.69
C PRO A 87 17.28 -12.06 8.19
N GLY A 88 17.51 -10.83 7.72
CA GLY A 88 17.30 -10.41 6.33
C GLY A 88 15.90 -9.83 6.05
N ASP A 89 14.94 -10.00 6.97
CA ASP A 89 13.66 -9.32 6.88
C ASP A 89 13.77 -7.83 7.24
N TRP A 90 12.88 -7.01 6.66
CA TRP A 90 12.77 -5.59 6.94
C TRP A 90 11.36 -5.14 7.31
N LEU A 91 11.31 -4.09 8.13
CA LEU A 91 10.13 -3.54 8.79
C LEU A 91 10.18 -2.02 8.86
N GLY A 92 9.02 -1.37 9.01
CA GLY A 92 8.96 0.10 9.10
C GLY A 92 9.20 0.84 7.77
N GLU A 93 9.05 0.14 6.64
CA GLU A 93 9.36 0.69 5.32
C GLU A 93 8.47 1.90 4.96
N SER A 94 7.16 1.80 5.21
CA SER A 94 6.22 2.93 5.07
C SER A 94 6.64 4.10 5.96
N SER A 95 7.08 3.82 7.19
CA SER A 95 7.47 4.84 8.14
C SER A 95 8.71 5.61 7.70
N ALA A 96 9.76 4.90 7.29
CA ALA A 96 10.97 5.56 6.78
C ALA A 96 10.77 6.25 5.43
N LEU A 97 10.13 5.59 4.45
CA LEU A 97 10.07 6.06 3.06
C LEU A 97 8.91 7.03 2.78
N LEU A 98 7.77 6.85 3.45
CA LEU A 98 6.56 7.66 3.29
C LEU A 98 6.33 8.62 4.46
N GLY A 99 6.78 8.28 5.67
CA GLY A 99 6.52 9.08 6.88
C GLY A 99 5.19 8.72 7.52
N GLU A 100 4.66 7.53 7.21
CA GLU A 100 3.45 6.98 7.83
C GLU A 100 3.78 6.45 9.24
N PRO A 101 2.86 6.45 10.20
CA PRO A 101 3.06 5.74 11.46
C PRO A 101 3.29 4.25 11.24
N HIS A 102 3.90 3.55 12.21
CA HIS A 102 4.07 2.11 12.10
C HIS A 102 2.73 1.37 12.07
N ASP A 103 2.56 0.49 11.08
CA ASP A 103 1.33 -0.27 10.90
C ASP A 103 1.17 -1.40 11.92
N VAL A 104 2.24 -1.84 12.60
CA VAL A 104 2.23 -2.98 13.53
C VAL A 104 3.10 -2.68 14.74
N THR A 105 2.97 -3.46 15.81
CA THR A 105 3.93 -3.49 16.92
C THR A 105 4.95 -4.59 16.65
N ALA A 106 6.24 -4.28 16.81
CA ALA A 106 7.33 -5.25 16.66
C ALA A 106 8.00 -5.54 18.01
N SER A 107 7.98 -6.81 18.42
CA SER A 107 8.59 -7.28 19.68
C SER A 107 9.64 -8.37 19.45
N ALA A 108 10.75 -8.27 20.16
CA ALA A 108 11.82 -9.25 20.12
C ALA A 108 11.43 -10.52 20.87
N VAL A 109 11.39 -11.66 20.18
CA VAL A 109 11.14 -12.98 20.78
C VAL A 109 12.43 -13.54 21.36
N THR A 110 13.54 -13.36 20.63
CA THR A 110 14.90 -13.69 21.07
C THR A 110 15.71 -12.40 21.22
N PRO A 111 16.90 -12.42 21.85
CA PRO A 111 17.85 -11.34 21.68
C PRO A 111 18.01 -11.06 20.18
N THR A 112 17.85 -9.80 19.79
CA THR A 112 17.75 -9.38 18.40
C THR A 112 18.70 -8.22 18.17
N THR A 113 19.43 -8.27 17.06
CA THR A 113 20.19 -7.14 16.55
C THR A 113 19.51 -6.63 15.30
N ALA A 114 19.22 -5.34 15.26
CA ALA A 114 18.65 -4.68 14.09
C ALA A 114 19.57 -3.58 13.56
N LEU A 115 19.55 -3.36 12.25
CA LEU A 115 20.07 -2.16 11.62
C LEU A 115 18.93 -1.18 11.45
N VAL A 116 19.10 0.02 11.98
CA VAL A 116 18.09 1.06 12.01
C VAL A 116 18.51 2.19 11.09
N PHE A 117 17.59 2.59 10.21
CA PHE A 117 17.75 3.71 9.29
C PHE A 117 16.60 4.67 9.51
N THR A 118 16.89 5.89 9.93
CA THR A 118 15.87 6.92 10.11
C THR A 118 15.46 7.51 8.76
N ARG A 119 14.30 8.15 8.72
CA ARG A 119 13.87 8.94 7.56
C ARG A 119 14.86 10.05 7.20
N ASP A 120 15.55 10.63 8.19
CA ASP A 120 16.53 11.69 7.94
C ASP A 120 17.82 11.15 7.30
N ASP A 121 18.21 9.92 7.62
CA ASP A 121 19.29 9.21 6.91
C ASP A 121 18.95 9.03 5.44
N PHE A 122 17.72 8.55 5.14
CA PHE A 122 17.25 8.42 3.76
C PHE A 122 17.16 9.76 3.04
N LYS A 123 16.69 10.84 3.68
CA LYS A 123 16.70 12.18 3.07
C LYS A 123 18.11 12.61 2.69
N THR A 124 19.09 12.34 3.55
CA THR A 124 20.50 12.66 3.30
C THR A 124 21.03 11.87 2.09
N LEU A 125 20.73 10.57 2.01
CA LEU A 125 21.10 9.73 0.86
C LEU A 125 20.44 10.19 -0.44
N PHE A 126 19.15 10.53 -0.40
CA PHE A 126 18.41 11.02 -1.58
C PHE A 126 18.91 12.38 -2.07
N ALA A 127 19.33 13.25 -1.14
CA ALA A 127 19.92 14.55 -1.47
C ALA A 127 21.30 14.39 -2.12
N ALA A 128 22.08 13.39 -1.69
CA ALA A 128 23.39 13.09 -2.27
C ALA A 128 23.28 12.45 -3.67
N ASP A 129 22.29 11.59 -3.90
CA ASP A 129 22.00 11.02 -5.22
C ASP A 129 20.49 10.84 -5.44
N ALA A 130 19.94 11.66 -6.33
CA ALA A 130 18.52 11.61 -6.72
C ALA A 130 18.10 10.25 -7.31
N GLY A 131 19.04 9.49 -7.90
CA GLY A 131 18.79 8.16 -8.43
C GLY A 131 18.70 7.07 -7.37
N PHE A 132 19.13 7.33 -6.12
CA PHE A 132 19.13 6.34 -5.04
C PHE A 132 17.72 5.82 -4.77
N ARG A 133 16.73 6.73 -4.64
CA ARG A 133 15.35 6.36 -4.34
C ARG A 133 14.75 5.44 -5.40
N GLY A 134 15.05 5.68 -6.68
CA GLY A 134 14.55 4.86 -7.79
C GLY A 134 15.16 3.45 -7.87
N ARG A 135 16.25 3.20 -7.13
CA ARG A 135 16.91 1.89 -7.04
C ARG A 135 16.52 1.10 -5.80
N LEU A 136 15.75 1.67 -4.89
CA LEU A 136 15.12 0.88 -3.82
C LEU A 136 14.02 0.01 -4.42
N SER A 137 13.85 -1.20 -3.89
CA SER A 137 12.79 -2.13 -4.29
C SER A 137 11.84 -2.45 -3.13
N PRO A 138 11.00 -1.46 -2.73
CA PRO A 138 9.90 -1.62 -1.80
C PRO A 138 9.07 -2.89 -1.97
N LYS A 139 8.46 -3.38 -0.89
CA LYS A 139 7.39 -4.40 -1.01
C LYS A 139 6.27 -3.86 -1.92
N ASP A 140 5.62 -4.74 -2.68
CA ASP A 140 4.59 -4.35 -3.68
C ASP A 140 3.50 -3.43 -3.10
N GLU A 141 3.10 -3.65 -1.85
CA GLU A 141 2.13 -2.79 -1.15
C GLU A 141 2.65 -1.37 -0.96
N ASN A 142 3.89 -1.22 -0.51
CA ASN A 142 4.53 0.08 -0.31
C ASN A 142 4.93 0.74 -1.64
N ALA A 143 5.32 -0.04 -2.64
CA ALA A 143 5.57 0.43 -4.00
C ALA A 143 4.31 1.06 -4.61
N ARG A 144 3.12 0.49 -4.33
CA ARG A 144 1.84 1.07 -4.75
C ARG A 144 1.59 2.40 -4.05
N LYS A 145 1.75 2.47 -2.72
CA LYS A 145 1.58 3.73 -1.96
C LYS A 145 2.53 4.84 -2.43
N ILE A 146 3.82 4.53 -2.64
CA ILE A 146 4.83 5.50 -3.12
C ILE A 146 4.47 6.08 -4.50
N ASN A 147 3.90 5.26 -5.38
CA ASN A 147 3.53 5.66 -6.73
C ASN A 147 2.06 6.08 -6.86
N SER A 148 1.30 6.12 -5.77
CA SER A 148 -0.08 6.59 -5.78
C SER A 148 -0.12 8.09 -6.12
N PRO A 149 -0.96 8.52 -7.07
CA PRO A 149 -1.19 9.93 -7.32
C PRO A 149 -1.59 10.61 -6.01
N GLN A 150 -0.86 11.64 -5.61
CA GLN A 150 -1.30 12.51 -4.54
C GLN A 150 -2.31 13.51 -5.10
N PHE A 151 -3.48 13.58 -4.47
CA PHE A 151 -4.51 14.51 -4.86
C PHE A 151 -4.39 15.81 -4.06
N GLY A 152 -4.62 16.95 -4.70
CA GLY A 152 -4.48 18.26 -4.05
C GLY A 152 -5.43 18.54 -2.89
N TRP A 153 -6.41 17.66 -2.66
CA TRP A 153 -7.38 17.72 -1.56
C TRP A 153 -7.07 16.74 -0.42
N GLN A 154 -6.03 15.93 -0.55
CA GLN A 154 -5.67 14.87 0.39
C GLN A 154 -4.97 15.46 1.61
N ALA A 155 -5.34 15.02 2.82
CA ALA A 155 -4.65 15.43 4.05
C ALA A 155 -3.26 14.78 4.13
N ALA A 156 -2.36 15.35 4.93
CA ALA A 156 -0.97 14.88 5.03
C ALA A 156 -0.82 13.46 5.61
N ASP A 157 -1.85 12.98 6.31
CA ASP A 157 -1.97 11.66 6.95
C ASP A 157 -2.89 10.69 6.17
N GLU A 158 -3.45 11.12 5.05
CA GLU A 158 -4.35 10.30 4.23
C GLU A 158 -3.53 9.58 3.15
N SER A 159 -3.73 8.28 2.95
CA SER A 159 -3.09 7.51 1.87
C SER A 159 -4.13 6.72 1.07
N VAL A 160 -3.95 6.64 -0.25
CA VAL A 160 -4.91 5.96 -1.15
C VAL A 160 -4.62 4.46 -1.17
N VAL A 161 -5.47 3.69 -0.49
CA VAL A 161 -5.33 2.22 -0.37
C VAL A 161 -5.89 1.47 -1.58
N VAL A 162 -6.90 2.04 -2.28
CA VAL A 162 -7.57 1.37 -3.42
C VAL A 162 -7.84 2.34 -4.56
N PHE A 163 -7.31 2.02 -5.74
CA PHE A 163 -7.77 2.58 -7.00
C PHE A 163 -8.67 1.56 -7.71
N THR A 164 -9.98 1.78 -7.69
CA THR A 164 -10.88 1.10 -8.64
C THR A 164 -11.02 1.99 -9.86
N ARG A 165 -10.70 1.46 -11.04
CA ARG A 165 -11.12 2.11 -12.30
C ARG A 165 -12.50 1.58 -12.62
N GLU A 166 -13.53 2.42 -12.49
CA GLU A 166 -14.81 2.12 -13.11
C GLU A 166 -14.60 2.07 -14.63
N HIS A 167 -14.92 0.94 -15.25
CA HIS A 167 -14.95 0.85 -16.71
C HIS A 167 -16.24 1.51 -17.19
N PRO A 168 -16.22 2.69 -17.84
CA PRO A 168 -17.42 3.35 -18.33
C PRO A 168 -18.19 2.46 -19.32
N TRP A 169 -17.49 1.53 -19.99
CA TRP A 169 -18.10 0.55 -20.88
C TRP A 169 -19.09 -0.40 -20.20
N SER A 170 -18.95 -0.65 -18.89
CA SER A 170 -19.91 -1.49 -18.13
C SER A 170 -21.25 -0.81 -17.95
N LEU A 171 -21.25 0.50 -17.63
CA LEU A 171 -22.43 1.36 -17.57
C LEU A 171 -23.06 1.54 -18.95
N VAL A 172 -22.24 1.78 -19.98
CA VAL A 172 -22.71 1.87 -21.37
C VAL A 172 -23.38 0.57 -21.80
N ARG A 173 -22.76 -0.59 -21.53
CA ARG A 173 -23.35 -1.92 -21.83
C ARG A 173 -24.65 -2.15 -21.08
N ALA A 174 -24.72 -1.77 -19.80
CA ALA A 174 -25.92 -1.91 -19.00
C ALA A 174 -27.08 -1.03 -19.50
N ALA A 175 -26.77 0.12 -20.10
CA ALA A 175 -27.77 1.04 -20.65
C ALA A 175 -28.32 0.64 -22.03
N ILE A 176 -27.58 -0.14 -22.84
CA ILE A 176 -28.01 -0.54 -24.20
C ILE A 176 -29.31 -1.34 -24.17
N LEU A 177 -29.43 -2.32 -23.27
CA LEU A 177 -30.60 -3.19 -23.17
C LEU A 177 -31.90 -2.42 -22.82
N PRO A 178 -31.96 -1.60 -21.74
CA PRO A 178 -33.18 -0.85 -21.41
C PRO A 178 -33.51 0.21 -22.45
N ILE A 179 -32.52 0.88 -23.04
CA ILE A 179 -32.77 1.85 -24.13
C ILE A 179 -33.34 1.13 -25.36
N GLY A 180 -32.79 -0.03 -25.73
CA GLY A 180 -33.30 -0.85 -26.83
C GLY A 180 -34.74 -1.31 -26.61
N LEU A 181 -35.07 -1.79 -25.41
CA LEU A 181 -36.45 -2.17 -25.03
C LEU A 181 -37.40 -0.99 -25.07
N MET A 182 -36.98 0.18 -24.58
CA MET A 182 -37.77 1.41 -24.62
C MET A 182 -38.06 1.84 -26.06
N VAL A 183 -37.06 1.85 -26.93
CA VAL A 183 -37.23 2.17 -28.35
C VAL A 183 -38.16 1.18 -29.04
N LEU A 184 -38.00 -0.12 -28.79
CA LEU A 184 -38.88 -1.17 -29.34
C LEU A 184 -40.33 -0.97 -28.89
N ALA A 185 -40.56 -0.68 -27.61
CA ALA A 185 -41.89 -0.42 -27.06
C ALA A 185 -42.56 0.80 -27.72
N ILE A 186 -41.80 1.89 -27.94
CA ILE A 186 -42.28 3.08 -28.64
C ILE A 186 -42.67 2.74 -30.09
N VAL A 187 -41.84 1.98 -30.81
CA VAL A 187 -42.13 1.57 -32.19
C VAL A 187 -43.38 0.69 -32.25
N LEU A 188 -43.52 -0.28 -31.35
CA LEU A 188 -44.71 -1.13 -31.26
C LEU A 188 -45.97 -0.33 -30.94
N ALA A 189 -45.89 0.66 -30.05
CA ALA A 189 -47.01 1.54 -29.71
C ALA A 189 -47.45 2.39 -30.92
N ILE A 190 -46.49 2.94 -31.67
CA ILE A 190 -46.77 3.70 -32.90
C ILE A 190 -47.43 2.78 -33.93
N LEU A 191 -46.88 1.60 -34.19
CA LEU A 191 -47.43 0.64 -35.16
C LEU A 191 -48.83 0.15 -34.77
N ALA A 192 -49.06 -0.14 -33.49
CA ALA A 192 -50.38 -0.50 -32.97
C ALA A 192 -51.41 0.64 -33.16
N GLY A 193 -50.97 1.89 -33.00
CA GLY A 193 -51.80 3.07 -33.28
C GLY A 193 -52.17 3.23 -34.76
N GLN A 194 -51.35 2.73 -35.68
CA GLN A 194 -51.61 2.76 -37.14
C GLN A 194 -52.53 1.62 -37.63
N LEU A 195 -52.72 0.55 -36.84
CA LEU A 195 -53.47 -0.66 -37.22
C LEU A 195 -54.94 -0.72 -36.72
N ALA A 196 -55.44 0.37 -36.11
CA ALA A 196 -56.84 0.70 -35.77
C ALA A 196 -57.42 0.34 -34.37
N ALA A 197 -58.28 1.26 -33.89
CA ALA A 197 -59.19 1.26 -32.72
C ALA A 197 -58.60 1.59 -31.31
N PRO A 198 -59.36 2.25 -30.40
CA PRO A 198 -58.85 2.93 -29.18
C PRO A 198 -58.21 2.03 -28.10
N LEU A 199 -58.11 0.72 -28.32
CA LEU A 199 -57.51 -0.21 -27.36
C LEU A 199 -55.97 -0.18 -27.32
N GLY A 200 -55.29 0.29 -28.37
CA GLY A 200 -53.82 0.33 -28.42
C GLY A 200 -53.19 1.20 -27.31
N TRP A 201 -53.87 2.29 -26.94
CA TRP A 201 -53.44 3.18 -25.85
C TRP A 201 -53.49 2.51 -24.47
N ILE A 202 -54.40 1.56 -24.26
CA ILE A 202 -54.54 0.83 -22.98
C ILE A 202 -53.39 -0.15 -22.80
N VAL A 203 -53.02 -0.89 -23.85
CA VAL A 203 -51.92 -1.86 -23.79
C VAL A 203 -50.56 -1.16 -23.64
N GLY A 204 -50.35 -0.04 -24.34
CA GLY A 204 -49.15 0.79 -24.19
C GLY A 204 -49.00 1.39 -22.79
N GLY A 205 -50.10 1.87 -22.20
CA GLY A 205 -50.10 2.38 -20.83
C GLY A 205 -49.76 1.31 -19.78
N LEU A 206 -50.29 0.09 -19.93
CA LEU A 206 -50.01 -1.03 -19.00
C LEU A 206 -48.54 -1.48 -19.06
N ALA A 207 -47.95 -1.50 -20.26
CA ALA A 207 -46.54 -1.85 -20.46
C ALA A 207 -45.59 -0.81 -19.83
N ALA A 208 -45.93 0.48 -19.88
CA ALA A 208 -45.15 1.53 -19.24
C ALA A 208 -45.15 1.42 -17.70
N VAL A 209 -46.28 1.04 -17.09
CA VAL A 209 -46.39 0.82 -15.64
C VAL A 209 -45.59 -0.41 -15.20
N LEU A 210 -45.60 -1.49 -15.98
CA LEU A 210 -44.78 -2.68 -15.70
C LEU A 210 -43.28 -2.40 -15.85
N PHE A 211 -42.88 -1.52 -16.79
CA PHE A 211 -41.49 -1.12 -16.95
C PHE A 211 -41.00 -0.25 -15.77
N LEU A 212 -41.84 0.65 -15.24
CA LEU A 212 -41.57 1.42 -14.02
C LEU A 212 -41.46 0.54 -12.77
N GLY A 213 -42.19 -0.58 -12.72
CA GLY A 213 -42.10 -1.55 -11.61
C GLY A 213 -40.90 -2.50 -11.67
N ALA A 214 -40.21 -2.61 -12.81
CA ALA A 214 -39.07 -3.50 -12.99
C ALA A 214 -37.69 -2.81 -12.81
N VAL A 215 -37.68 -1.49 -12.62
CA VAL A 215 -36.46 -0.66 -12.48
C VAL A 215 -36.31 -0.08 -11.06
N GLY A 216 -37.20 -0.44 -10.12
CA GLY A 216 -37.05 -0.21 -8.68
C GLY A 216 -36.54 -1.46 -7.97
#